data_AF-A0A9D2IXG6-F1
#
_entry.id   AF-A0A9D2IXG6-F1
#
_cell.length_a   1.000
_cell.length_b   1.000
_cell.length_c   1.000
_cell.angle_alpha   90.00
_cell.angle_beta   90.00
_cell.angle_gamma   90.00
#
_symmetry.space_group_name_H-M   'P 1'
#
loop_
_entity.id
_entity.type
_entity.pdbx_description
1 polymer ?
#
loop_
_entity_poly.entity_id
_entity_poly.type
_entity_poly.pdbx_seq_one_letter_code
_entity_poly.pdbx_strand_id
1 'polypeptide(L)'
;MNYCLSTKNVYRMLSCVRDDAKFFLREDAPYFCGLAKTKMQELRKYLIYENFLEERKREYFLTEKGEEFLNRVFDEETTNEIKFGFRKVYEKTPVIICDALTKEKAPASLTRVIRLLAKHLVEGDELRKNSAEEFLYREILADGASCRSVRFEMENYLLNSGRVFLQDFFEKFMTSPYGLTRSLVSVLLLDILVRNKNIFAIYERHQFQLKFDVLIFDRMMFCPQNFEIQKTVVEDCPVLKEISKILLFEPSSNILDLTKGLIYFVRSLEKYTLKTERLSKRTIRFRNAVLNAKDPVSLFYRDIPKVLCGKLLKECDNSIVEAFAEVCDELRWCYDKFISEIKLFFFSAFYEIERERLKRRFEKVEDFLGDRELKILHKNIQEAASSNQQWMERIATVVNKSRVPKDWSDEDVADFKFKIAELSMKFLGIETIASSNCVLLKDRRVEEILKKIENLSSIQRMAVLRVLVAK
;
A
#
# COMPACT_ATOMS: atom_id res chain seq x y z
N MET A 1 -20.88 49.98 19.36
CA MET A 1 -20.34 48.96 18.42
C MET A 1 -19.84 47.79 19.25
N ASN A 2 -20.48 46.63 19.15
CA ASN A 2 -20.14 45.44 19.93
C ASN A 2 -18.87 44.77 19.36
N TYR A 3 -17.69 45.19 19.82
CA TYR A 3 -16.43 44.58 19.40
C TYR A 3 -16.08 43.40 20.31
N CYS A 4 -16.38 42.19 19.85
CA CYS A 4 -15.87 40.94 20.44
C CYS A 4 -14.43 40.69 19.93
N LEU A 5 -13.49 41.56 20.30
CA LEU A 5 -12.06 41.40 20.02
C LEU A 5 -11.36 41.02 21.34
N SER A 6 -10.62 39.90 21.34
CA SER A 6 -9.99 39.41 22.57
C SER A 6 -8.84 40.33 23.00
N THR A 7 -8.69 40.56 24.30
CA THR A 7 -7.56 41.28 24.92
C THR A 7 -6.20 40.74 24.46
N LYS A 8 -6.16 39.44 24.14
CA LYS A 8 -5.00 38.73 23.57
C LYS A 8 -4.59 39.24 22.18
N ASN A 9 -5.57 39.53 21.32
CA ASN A 9 -5.32 40.06 19.97
C ASN A 9 -4.84 41.51 20.02
N VAL A 10 -5.37 42.30 20.96
CA VAL A 10 -4.89 43.66 21.27
C VAL A 10 -3.42 43.59 21.71
N TYR A 11 -3.12 42.78 22.73
CA TYR A 11 -1.77 42.62 23.27
C TYR A 11 -0.76 42.22 22.20
N ARG A 12 -1.08 41.24 21.35
CA ARG A 12 -0.16 40.81 20.28
C ARG A 12 0.05 41.86 19.22
N MET A 13 -1.00 42.52 18.78
CA MET A 13 -0.87 43.58 17.79
C MET A 13 0.03 44.69 18.33
N LEU A 14 -0.15 45.08 19.59
CA LEU A 14 0.70 46.04 20.27
C LEU A 14 2.15 45.53 20.40
N SER A 15 2.38 44.28 20.80
CA SER A 15 3.72 43.69 20.88
C SER A 15 4.42 43.63 19.52
N CYS A 16 3.72 43.23 18.46
CA CYS A 16 4.31 43.17 17.12
C CYS A 16 4.65 44.57 16.59
N VAL A 17 3.85 45.59 16.92
CA VAL A 17 4.14 46.97 16.56
C VAL A 17 5.29 47.55 17.39
N ARG A 18 5.45 47.09 18.64
CA ARG A 18 6.60 47.44 19.50
C ARG A 18 7.92 47.01 18.86
N ASP A 19 7.93 45.80 18.30
CA ASP A 19 9.13 45.21 17.71
C ASP A 19 9.36 45.68 16.26
N ASP A 20 8.31 46.09 15.55
CA ASP A 20 8.36 46.48 14.13
C ASP A 20 7.37 47.62 13.81
N ALA A 21 7.88 48.84 13.68
CA ALA A 21 7.07 50.02 13.37
C ALA A 21 6.38 49.95 11.99
N LYS A 22 6.84 49.07 11.08
CA LYS A 22 6.23 48.83 9.76
C LYS A 22 5.38 47.57 9.72
N PHE A 23 5.06 46.99 10.88
CA PHE A 23 4.36 45.71 11.00
C PHE A 23 3.14 45.60 10.07
N PHE A 24 2.27 46.62 10.05
CA PHE A 24 1.05 46.62 9.22
C PHE A 24 1.27 46.69 7.69
N LEU A 25 2.48 47.00 7.24
CA LEU A 25 2.85 47.00 5.82
C LEU A 25 3.29 45.62 5.34
N ARG A 26 3.57 44.68 6.25
CA ARG A 26 4.00 43.34 5.90
C ARG A 26 2.82 42.52 5.40
N GLU A 27 3.06 41.71 4.38
CA GLU A 27 2.03 40.80 3.85
C GLU A 27 1.63 39.72 4.87
N ASP A 28 2.52 39.39 5.81
CA ASP A 28 2.34 38.36 6.82
C ASP A 28 1.71 38.88 8.14
N ALA A 29 1.49 40.18 8.25
CA ALA A 29 1.02 40.83 9.48
C ALA A 29 -0.32 40.30 10.03
N PRO A 30 -1.34 39.98 9.20
CA PRO A 30 -2.57 39.37 9.70
C PRO A 30 -2.35 38.05 10.44
N TYR A 31 -1.33 37.28 10.03
CA TYR A 31 -1.03 35.98 10.63
C TYR A 31 -0.44 36.11 12.03
N PHE A 32 0.51 37.04 12.25
CA PHE A 32 1.08 37.29 13.58
C PHE A 32 0.03 37.72 14.61
N CYS A 33 -1.00 38.45 14.19
CA CYS A 33 -2.11 38.82 15.06
C CYS A 33 -3.17 37.72 15.22
N GLY A 34 -3.08 36.61 14.46
CA GLY A 34 -4.11 35.55 14.46
C GLY A 34 -5.46 36.00 13.91
N LEU A 35 -5.49 37.08 13.10
CA LEU A 35 -6.71 37.73 12.63
C LEU A 35 -6.80 37.72 11.10
N ALA A 36 -8.02 37.58 10.58
CA ALA A 36 -8.27 37.85 9.16
C ALA A 36 -7.92 39.31 8.83
N LYS A 37 -7.43 39.59 7.61
CA LYS A 37 -6.97 40.93 7.18
C LYS A 37 -8.00 42.04 7.46
N THR A 38 -9.29 41.76 7.27
CA THR A 38 -10.38 42.70 7.58
C THR A 38 -10.47 43.02 9.07
N LYS A 39 -10.47 41.99 9.92
CA LYS A 39 -10.50 42.15 11.39
C LYS A 39 -9.22 42.79 11.94
N MET A 40 -8.07 42.51 11.33
CA MET A 40 -6.81 43.15 11.68
C MET A 40 -6.87 44.65 11.38
N GLN A 41 -7.43 45.04 10.23
CA GLN A 41 -7.63 46.45 9.88
C GLN A 41 -8.63 47.14 10.81
N GLU A 42 -9.71 46.46 11.20
CA GLU A 42 -10.66 46.96 12.19
C GLU A 42 -10.01 47.17 13.55
N LEU A 43 -9.25 46.17 14.04
CA LEU A 43 -8.53 46.26 15.31
C LEU A 43 -7.49 47.40 15.27
N ARG A 44 -6.74 47.54 14.17
CA ARG A 44 -5.81 48.67 13.99
C ARG A 44 -6.51 50.01 14.14
N LYS A 45 -7.65 50.20 13.46
CA LYS A 45 -8.44 51.44 13.55
C LYS A 45 -8.93 51.70 14.97
N TYR A 46 -9.38 50.65 15.66
CA TYR A 46 -9.79 50.74 17.06
C TYR A 46 -8.63 51.15 17.98
N LEU A 47 -7.44 50.55 17.83
CA LEU A 47 -6.28 50.87 18.65
C LEU A 47 -5.75 52.29 18.43
N ILE A 48 -5.89 52.83 17.22
CA ILE A 48 -5.58 54.24 16.93
C ILE A 48 -6.64 55.16 17.57
N TYR A 49 -7.93 54.81 17.43
CA TYR A 49 -9.02 55.60 18.00
C TYR A 49 -8.96 55.67 19.54
N GLU A 50 -8.67 54.55 20.18
CA GLU A 50 -8.51 54.45 21.64
C GLU A 50 -7.15 54.94 22.14
N ASN A 51 -6.32 55.51 21.26
CA ASN A 51 -5.01 56.06 21.59
C ASN A 51 -4.06 55.04 22.23
N PHE A 52 -4.06 53.79 21.75
CA PHE A 52 -3.01 52.81 22.05
C PHE A 52 -1.87 52.89 21.03
N LEU A 53 -2.17 53.22 19.77
CA LEU A 53 -1.21 53.37 18.68
C LEU A 53 -1.27 54.76 18.04
N GLU A 54 -0.13 55.27 17.62
CA GLU A 54 0.00 56.49 16.82
C GLU A 54 0.53 56.15 15.42
N GLU A 55 -0.09 56.69 14.37
CA GLU A 55 0.39 56.53 12.99
C GLU A 55 1.20 57.76 12.55
N ARG A 56 2.46 57.55 12.13
CA ARG A 56 3.35 58.58 11.58
C ARG A 56 3.92 58.10 10.24
N LYS A 57 3.58 58.77 9.14
CA LYS A 57 4.10 58.44 7.78
C LYS A 57 3.99 56.93 7.42
N ARG A 58 2.86 56.29 7.77
CA ARG A 58 2.59 54.84 7.59
C ARG A 58 3.43 53.89 8.46
N GLU A 59 4.14 54.42 9.44
CA GLU A 59 4.73 53.67 10.55
C GLU A 59 3.85 53.82 11.79
N TYR A 60 3.83 52.82 12.65
CA TYR A 60 2.96 52.73 13.81
C TYR A 60 3.82 52.60 15.06
N PHE A 61 3.52 53.40 16.07
CA PHE A 61 4.25 53.43 17.33
C PHE A 61 3.28 53.27 18.50
N LEU A 62 3.74 52.68 19.60
CA LEU A 62 2.97 52.67 20.83
C LEU A 62 2.95 54.06 21.46
N THR A 63 1.79 54.41 21.96
CA THR A 63 1.61 55.53 22.89
C THR A 63 1.95 55.08 24.31
N GLU A 64 2.03 56.02 25.25
CA GLU A 64 2.21 55.72 26.67
C GLU A 64 1.12 54.78 27.21
N LYS A 65 -0.14 54.97 26.80
CA LYS A 65 -1.27 54.07 27.12
C LYS A 65 -1.08 52.66 26.53
N GLY A 66 -0.48 52.58 25.34
CA GLY A 66 -0.08 51.32 24.68
C GLY A 66 0.96 50.54 25.47
N GLU A 67 2.03 51.22 25.90
CA GLU A 67 3.10 50.63 26.70
C GLU A 67 2.63 50.23 28.09
N GLU A 68 1.85 51.07 28.77
CA GLU A 68 1.25 50.71 30.06
C GLU A 68 0.38 49.46 29.98
N PHE A 69 -0.38 49.30 28.90
CA PHE A 69 -1.19 48.10 28.70
C PHE A 69 -0.34 46.85 28.49
N LEU A 70 0.75 46.95 27.71
CA LEU A 70 1.67 45.82 27.54
C LEU A 70 2.36 45.44 28.85
N ASN A 71 2.74 46.43 29.66
CA ASN A 71 3.46 46.21 30.92
C ASN A 71 2.53 45.70 32.03
N ARG A 72 1.29 46.18 32.13
CA ARG A 72 0.30 45.67 33.11
C ARG A 72 -0.06 44.20 32.90
N VAL A 73 -0.03 43.72 31.65
CA VAL A 73 -0.30 42.29 31.33
C VAL A 73 0.89 41.40 31.72
N PHE A 74 2.08 41.96 31.94
CA PHE A 74 3.29 41.23 32.32
C PHE A 74 3.48 41.05 33.85
N ASP A 75 2.81 41.87 34.69
CA ASP A 75 2.97 41.86 36.15
C ASP A 75 2.01 40.91 36.90
N GLU A 76 1.02 40.31 36.23
CA GLU A 76 0.10 39.37 36.87
C GLU A 76 0.45 37.91 36.52
N GLU A 77 0.97 37.17 37.51
CA GLU A 77 1.01 35.70 37.60
C GLU A 77 -0.38 35.02 37.50
N THR A 78 -1.42 35.73 37.05
CA THR A 78 -2.80 35.26 36.94
C THR A 78 -3.25 35.19 35.49
N THR A 79 -2.72 34.19 34.76
CA THR A 79 -3.28 33.74 33.47
C THR A 79 -4.61 32.98 33.62
N ASN A 80 -5.34 33.16 34.72
CA ASN A 80 -6.57 32.42 35.04
C ASN A 80 -7.86 33.23 35.07
N GLU A 81 -7.85 34.58 35.02
CA GLU A 81 -9.11 35.33 35.12
C GLU A 81 -9.19 36.53 34.17
N ILE A 82 -9.31 36.26 32.87
CA ILE A 82 -10.05 37.16 31.98
C ILE A 82 -11.25 36.39 31.45
N LYS A 83 -12.41 36.67 32.04
CA LYS A 83 -13.72 36.06 31.73
C LYS A 83 -14.00 36.07 30.24
N PHE A 84 -13.77 34.94 29.59
CA PHE A 84 -14.28 34.67 28.25
C PHE A 84 -15.72 34.16 28.37
N GLY A 85 -16.65 34.89 27.76
CA GLY A 85 -18.01 34.42 27.55
C GLY A 85 -17.99 33.07 26.82
N PHE A 86 -18.57 32.07 27.49
CA PHE A 86 -18.87 30.72 27.02
C PHE A 86 -17.69 29.81 26.65
N ARG A 87 -16.80 29.50 27.61
CA ARG A 87 -16.14 28.17 27.65
C ARG A 87 -15.66 27.82 29.06
N LYS A 88 -15.83 26.57 29.49
CA LYS A 88 -15.14 26.04 30.69
C LYS A 88 -13.64 26.03 30.40
N VAL A 89 -12.85 26.76 31.18
CA VAL A 89 -11.38 26.73 31.12
C VAL A 89 -10.93 25.47 31.85
N TYR A 90 -10.10 24.65 31.18
CA TYR A 90 -9.60 23.41 31.76
C TYR A 90 -8.10 23.52 32.05
N GLU A 91 -7.64 22.84 33.09
CA GLU A 91 -6.29 22.96 33.67
C GLU A 91 -5.16 22.70 32.65
N LYS A 92 -5.36 21.81 31.68
CA LYS A 92 -4.36 21.42 30.69
C LYS A 92 -4.57 22.01 29.30
N THR A 93 -5.46 22.99 29.13
CA THR A 93 -5.66 23.62 27.81
C THR A 93 -4.43 24.48 27.46
N PRO A 94 -3.76 24.23 26.31
CA PRO A 94 -2.60 25.03 25.92
C PRO A 94 -3.05 26.43 25.47
N VAL A 95 -2.18 27.41 25.70
CA VAL A 95 -2.41 28.77 25.23
C VAL A 95 -2.19 28.84 23.71
N ILE A 96 -3.27 28.77 22.94
CA ILE A 96 -3.25 28.80 21.46
C ILE A 96 -3.45 30.23 20.97
N ILE A 97 -2.67 30.64 19.97
CA ILE A 97 -2.64 31.99 19.40
C ILE A 97 -3.69 32.13 18.30
N CYS A 98 -3.90 31.08 17.50
CA CYS A 98 -4.87 31.06 16.41
C CYS A 98 -6.33 30.94 16.91
N ASP A 99 -7.07 32.05 16.89
CA ASP A 99 -8.51 32.10 17.24
C ASP A 99 -9.41 31.22 16.34
N ALA A 100 -8.95 30.86 15.13
CA ALA A 100 -9.71 29.96 14.26
C ALA A 100 -9.75 28.54 14.82
N LEU A 101 -8.67 28.12 15.49
CA LEU A 101 -8.55 26.82 16.13
C LEU A 101 -9.26 26.75 17.48
N THR A 102 -9.68 27.87 18.07
CA THR A 102 -10.40 27.88 19.35
C THR A 102 -11.92 27.75 19.19
N LYS A 103 -12.44 27.76 17.95
CA LYS A 103 -13.87 27.61 17.65
C LYS A 103 -14.32 26.15 17.58
N GLU A 104 -15.53 25.86 18.04
CA GLU A 104 -16.14 24.52 18.01
C GLU A 104 -16.37 23.98 16.59
N LYS A 105 -16.80 24.84 15.66
CA LYS A 105 -16.90 24.50 14.23
C LYS A 105 -15.74 25.12 13.47
N ALA A 106 -14.95 24.28 12.82
CA ALA A 106 -13.88 24.71 11.92
C ALA A 106 -14.49 25.53 10.76
N PRO A 107 -14.08 26.78 10.53
CA PRO A 107 -14.45 27.47 9.31
C PRO A 107 -13.85 26.73 8.10
N ALA A 108 -14.51 26.77 6.94
CA ALA A 108 -14.04 26.08 5.73
C ALA A 108 -12.59 26.45 5.33
N SER A 109 -12.17 27.68 5.66
CA SER A 109 -10.79 28.14 5.52
C SER A 109 -9.80 27.33 6.36
N LEU A 110 -10.15 26.95 7.59
CA LEU A 110 -9.30 26.16 8.48
C LEU A 110 -9.19 24.71 7.99
N THR A 111 -10.28 24.12 7.51
CA THR A 111 -10.25 22.78 6.90
C THR A 111 -9.29 22.74 5.71
N ARG A 112 -9.29 23.78 4.87
CA ARG A 112 -8.34 23.92 3.76
C ARG A 112 -6.89 24.02 4.26
N VAL A 113 -6.62 24.83 5.29
CA VAL A 113 -5.28 24.98 5.88
C VAL A 113 -4.78 23.67 6.47
N ILE A 114 -5.62 22.94 7.21
CA ILE A 114 -5.29 21.62 7.78
C ILE A 114 -4.96 20.62 6.66
N ARG A 115 -5.71 20.63 5.55
CA ARG A 115 -5.42 19.78 4.40
C ARG A 115 -4.08 20.13 3.73
N LEU A 116 -3.75 21.42 3.60
CA LEU A 116 -2.45 21.86 3.09
C LEU A 116 -1.30 21.43 4.01
N LEU A 117 -1.52 21.46 5.32
CA LEU A 117 -0.56 20.91 6.29
C LEU A 117 -0.41 19.39 6.17
N ALA A 118 -1.51 18.66 6.00
CA ALA A 118 -1.47 17.21 5.77
C ALA A 118 -0.64 16.88 4.51
N LYS A 119 -0.82 17.63 3.43
CA LYS A 119 0.01 17.49 2.22
C LYS A 119 1.49 17.72 2.51
N HIS A 120 1.82 18.78 3.23
CA HIS A 120 3.21 19.05 3.61
C HIS A 120 3.82 17.93 4.45
N LEU A 121 3.14 17.52 5.52
CA LEU A 121 3.68 16.57 6.49
C LEU A 121 3.69 15.13 5.97
N VAL A 122 2.69 14.75 5.18
CA VAL A 122 2.51 13.36 4.73
C VAL A 122 3.13 13.13 3.33
N GLU A 123 3.00 14.11 2.43
CA GLU A 123 3.40 13.97 1.02
C GLU A 123 4.69 14.75 0.69
N GLY A 124 5.11 15.67 1.56
CA GLY A 124 6.33 16.46 1.38
C GLY A 124 6.14 17.74 0.55
N ASP A 125 4.91 18.15 0.27
CA ASP A 125 4.61 19.39 -0.45
C ASP A 125 5.22 20.61 0.26
N GLU A 126 5.85 21.54 -0.47
CA GLU A 126 6.38 22.76 0.13
C GLU A 126 5.27 23.67 0.64
N LEU A 127 5.40 24.15 1.88
CA LEU A 127 4.52 25.20 2.40
C LEU A 127 4.86 26.52 1.72
N ARG A 128 3.83 27.23 1.27
CA ARG A 128 4.00 28.57 0.74
C ARG A 128 4.50 29.49 1.85
N LYS A 129 5.57 30.25 1.57
CA LYS A 129 6.08 31.26 2.51
C LYS A 129 4.99 32.26 2.88
N ASN A 130 4.92 32.62 4.17
CA ASN A 130 3.97 33.58 4.73
C ASN A 130 2.51 33.18 4.52
N SER A 131 2.23 31.88 4.65
CA SER A 131 0.88 31.33 4.54
C SER A 131 0.29 30.96 5.90
N ALA A 132 -1.02 30.72 5.94
CA ALA A 132 -1.71 30.31 7.16
C ALA A 132 -1.23 28.92 7.63
N GLU A 133 -0.91 28.02 6.70
CA GLU A 133 -0.35 26.70 6.97
C GLU A 133 1.06 26.78 7.58
N GLU A 134 1.97 27.59 7.04
CA GLU A 134 3.31 27.79 7.62
C GLU A 134 3.23 28.36 9.04
N PHE A 135 2.35 29.31 9.27
CA PHE A 135 2.14 29.89 10.60
C PHE A 135 1.64 28.84 11.60
N LEU A 136 0.62 28.06 11.22
CA LEU A 136 0.03 27.04 12.06
C LEU A 136 1.02 25.91 12.37
N TYR A 137 1.90 25.57 11.43
CA TYR A 137 3.05 24.69 11.69
C TYR A 137 3.98 25.25 12.76
N ARG A 138 4.44 26.50 12.62
CA ARG A 138 5.37 27.13 13.57
C ARG A 138 4.78 27.30 14.97
N GLU A 139 3.51 27.65 15.05
CA GLU A 139 2.84 27.93 16.33
C GLU A 139 2.53 26.65 17.13
N ILE A 140 2.17 25.56 16.44
CA ILE A 140 1.57 24.37 17.07
C ILE A 140 2.50 23.16 17.04
N LEU A 141 3.22 22.98 15.93
CA LEU A 141 3.97 21.75 15.65
C LEU A 141 5.48 21.90 15.87
N ALA A 142 6.01 23.12 15.93
CA ALA A 142 7.42 23.36 16.23
C ALA A 142 7.80 22.84 17.64
N ASP A 143 9.07 22.47 17.84
CA ASP A 143 9.51 21.86 19.10
C ASP A 143 9.53 22.83 20.31
N GLY A 144 9.37 24.14 20.07
CA GLY A 144 9.16 25.17 21.09
C GLY A 144 7.70 25.59 21.28
N ALA A 145 6.74 24.94 20.60
CA ALA A 145 5.34 25.32 20.61
C ALA A 145 4.66 25.10 21.98
N SER A 146 3.66 25.93 22.30
CA SER A 146 2.85 25.81 23.52
C SER A 146 2.07 24.50 23.61
N CYS A 147 1.80 23.86 22.46
CA CYS A 147 1.08 22.60 22.39
C CYS A 147 1.97 21.36 22.61
N ARG A 148 3.28 21.51 22.81
CA ARG A 148 4.21 20.39 22.96
C ARG A 148 3.84 19.44 24.11
N SER A 149 3.49 19.98 25.27
CA SER A 149 3.11 19.18 26.45
C SER A 149 1.89 18.31 26.14
N VAL A 150 0.85 18.91 25.59
CA VAL A 150 -0.40 18.21 25.24
C VAL A 150 -0.18 17.21 24.10
N ARG A 151 0.64 17.54 23.09
CA ARG A 151 1.04 16.60 22.04
C ARG A 151 1.71 15.36 22.62
N PHE A 152 2.62 15.55 23.57
CA PHE A 152 3.31 14.45 24.24
C PHE A 152 2.35 13.58 25.06
N GLU A 153 1.38 14.17 25.75
CA GLU A 153 0.33 13.41 26.45
C GLU A 153 -0.57 12.63 25.48
N MET A 154 -0.94 13.22 24.34
CA MET A 154 -1.67 12.57 23.25
C MET A 154 -0.91 11.38 22.66
N GLU A 155 0.37 11.57 22.39
CA GLU A 155 1.26 10.53 21.87
C GLU A 155 1.43 9.39 22.88
N ASN A 156 1.70 9.70 24.15
CA ASN A 156 1.81 8.69 25.21
C ASN A 156 0.52 7.90 25.41
N TYR A 157 -0.64 8.54 25.27
CA TYR A 157 -1.91 7.83 25.33
C TYR A 157 -2.01 6.78 24.22
N LEU A 158 -1.63 7.11 22.98
CA LEU A 158 -1.59 6.15 21.87
C LEU A 158 -0.51 5.07 22.06
N LEU A 159 0.64 5.42 22.63
CA LEU A 159 1.76 4.48 22.82
C LEU A 159 1.52 3.45 23.93
N ASN A 160 0.75 3.81 24.95
CA ASN A 160 0.49 2.98 26.13
C ASN A 160 -0.88 2.31 26.12
N SER A 161 -1.75 2.71 25.20
CA SER A 161 -3.03 2.03 24.97
C SER A 161 -2.85 0.86 24.00
N GLY A 162 -3.80 -0.08 24.04
CA GLY A 162 -3.90 -1.13 23.03
C GLY A 162 -4.37 -0.59 21.69
N ARG A 163 -5.55 -1.06 21.24
CA ARG A 163 -6.22 -0.52 20.05
C ARG A 163 -7.15 0.61 20.50
N VAL A 164 -6.97 1.80 19.94
CA VAL A 164 -7.71 3.02 20.32
C VAL A 164 -8.66 3.39 19.19
N PHE A 165 -9.97 3.47 19.47
CA PHE A 165 -10.91 4.08 18.54
C PHE A 165 -10.64 5.57 18.43
N LEU A 166 -10.61 6.08 17.21
CA LEU A 166 -10.31 7.48 16.97
C LEU A 166 -11.39 8.38 17.57
N GLN A 167 -12.66 7.93 17.62
CA GLN A 167 -13.72 8.66 18.32
C GLN A 167 -13.41 8.86 19.80
N ASP A 168 -13.05 7.79 20.52
CA ASP A 168 -12.69 7.85 21.95
C ASP A 168 -11.47 8.75 22.18
N PHE A 169 -10.51 8.72 21.26
CA PHE A 169 -9.35 9.62 21.29
C PHE A 169 -9.79 11.10 21.21
N PHE A 170 -10.68 11.45 20.28
CA PHE A 170 -11.23 12.79 20.20
C PHE A 170 -11.99 13.16 21.48
N GLU A 171 -12.87 12.30 21.97
CA GLU A 171 -13.66 12.56 23.18
C GLU A 171 -12.77 12.80 24.41
N LYS A 172 -11.70 12.02 24.58
CA LYS A 172 -10.73 12.19 25.68
C LYS A 172 -10.05 13.57 25.68
N PHE A 173 -9.56 14.04 24.54
CA PHE A 173 -8.81 15.29 24.48
C PHE A 173 -9.70 16.52 24.26
N MET A 174 -10.95 16.34 23.85
CA MET A 174 -11.93 17.43 23.78
C MET A 174 -12.64 17.72 25.12
N THR A 175 -12.53 16.81 26.10
CA THR A 175 -13.13 16.94 27.44
C THR A 175 -12.07 17.33 28.48
N SER A 176 -12.52 17.56 29.74
CA SER A 176 -11.63 17.83 30.87
C SER A 176 -10.57 16.74 31.04
N PRO A 177 -9.30 17.05 31.38
CA PRO A 177 -8.75 18.37 31.73
C PRO A 177 -8.18 19.17 30.55
N TYR A 178 -8.34 18.72 29.30
CA TYR A 178 -7.70 19.34 28.14
C TYR A 178 -8.59 20.34 27.41
N GLY A 179 -9.85 19.98 27.15
CA GLY A 179 -10.85 20.86 26.53
C GLY A 179 -10.53 21.32 25.11
N LEU A 180 -9.72 20.57 24.36
CA LEU A 180 -9.23 21.00 23.05
C LEU A 180 -10.38 21.07 22.04
N THR A 181 -10.24 21.90 21.00
CA THR A 181 -11.17 21.83 19.86
C THR A 181 -10.85 20.63 18.99
N ARG A 182 -11.86 20.16 18.25
CA ARG A 182 -11.68 19.10 17.26
C ARG A 182 -10.53 19.39 16.30
N SER A 183 -10.47 20.60 15.74
CA SER A 183 -9.42 20.99 14.79
C SER A 183 -8.01 20.94 15.37
N LEU A 184 -7.83 21.30 16.65
CA LEU A 184 -6.52 21.20 17.27
C LEU A 184 -6.13 19.74 17.50
N VAL A 185 -7.05 18.91 18.02
CA VAL A 185 -6.82 17.47 18.18
C VAL A 185 -6.43 16.84 16.83
N SER A 186 -7.12 17.22 15.75
CA SER A 186 -6.80 16.79 14.38
C SER A 186 -5.38 17.12 13.93
N VAL A 187 -4.94 18.37 14.15
CA VAL A 187 -3.59 18.82 13.75
C VAL A 187 -2.51 18.14 14.57
N LEU A 188 -2.70 18.03 15.89
CA LEU A 188 -1.74 17.36 16.77
C LEU A 188 -1.66 15.87 16.45
N LEU A 189 -2.80 15.21 16.18
CA LEU A 189 -2.83 13.82 15.77
C LEU A 189 -2.09 13.60 14.44
N LEU A 190 -2.28 14.48 13.45
CA LEU A 190 -1.55 14.43 12.19
C LEU A 190 -0.03 14.41 12.41
N ASP A 191 0.47 15.33 13.23
CA ASP A 191 1.89 15.42 13.56
C ASP A 191 2.40 14.16 14.29
N ILE A 192 1.64 13.65 15.26
CA ILE A 192 1.97 12.41 15.97
C ILE A 192 2.08 11.23 15.00
N LEU A 193 1.09 11.06 14.10
CA LEU A 193 1.06 9.96 13.14
C LEU A 193 2.21 10.05 12.13
N VAL A 194 2.56 11.25 11.66
CA VAL A 194 3.67 11.45 10.71
C VAL A 194 5.01 11.16 11.37
N ARG A 195 5.25 11.69 12.58
CA ARG A 195 6.48 11.45 13.35
C ARG A 195 6.68 9.98 13.70
N ASN A 196 5.58 9.25 13.88
CA ASN A 196 5.55 7.85 14.29
C ASN A 196 5.01 6.93 13.18
N LYS A 197 5.24 7.26 11.91
CA LYS A 197 4.68 6.53 10.75
C LYS A 197 5.03 5.04 10.69
N ASN A 198 6.12 4.65 11.35
CA ASN A 198 6.58 3.26 11.45
C ASN A 198 6.16 2.58 12.76
N ILE A 199 5.50 3.29 13.68
CA ILE A 199 5.12 2.76 15.00
C ILE A 199 3.60 2.57 15.08
N PHE A 200 2.80 3.40 14.42
CA PHE A 200 1.35 3.29 14.46
C PHE A 200 0.78 2.63 13.21
N ALA A 201 -0.01 1.57 13.42
CA ALA A 201 -0.92 1.02 12.43
C ALA A 201 -2.25 1.77 12.47
N ILE A 202 -2.76 2.10 11.30
CA ILE A 202 -4.09 2.73 11.11
C ILE A 202 -5.03 1.69 10.53
N TYR A 203 -6.23 1.61 11.08
CA TYR A 203 -7.29 0.73 10.59
C TYR A 203 -8.52 1.55 10.20
N GLU A 204 -9.14 1.21 9.08
CA GLU A 204 -10.45 1.70 8.66
C GLU A 204 -11.40 0.51 8.60
N ARG A 205 -12.50 0.55 9.37
CA ARG A 205 -13.48 -0.55 9.49
C ARG A 205 -12.81 -1.90 9.78
N HIS A 206 -11.90 -1.89 10.75
CA HIS A 206 -11.07 -3.03 11.17
C HIS A 206 -10.11 -3.59 10.10
N GLN A 207 -9.88 -2.86 9.00
CA GLN A 207 -8.89 -3.22 7.97
C GLN A 207 -7.68 -2.31 8.02
N PHE A 208 -6.50 -2.92 8.08
CA PHE A 208 -5.23 -2.20 8.07
C PHE A 208 -5.05 -1.36 6.81
N GLN A 209 -4.61 -0.12 6.98
CA GLN A 209 -4.30 0.81 5.91
C GLN A 209 -2.79 0.81 5.64
N LEU A 210 -2.40 0.35 4.44
CA LEU A 210 -1.00 0.18 4.04
C LEU A 210 -0.22 1.50 3.98
N LYS A 211 -0.89 2.57 3.56
CA LYS A 211 -0.34 3.91 3.43
C LYS A 211 -1.12 4.83 4.33
N PHE A 212 -0.46 5.83 4.92
CA PHE A 212 -1.12 7.00 5.47
C PHE A 212 -0.95 8.14 4.46
N ASP A 213 -2.05 8.61 3.89
CA ASP A 213 -2.08 9.71 2.91
C ASP A 213 -3.12 10.75 3.31
N VAL A 214 -3.18 11.86 2.57
CA VAL A 214 -4.11 12.96 2.86
C VAL A 214 -5.57 12.52 2.74
N LEU A 215 -5.89 11.57 1.86
CA LEU A 215 -7.25 11.05 1.70
C LEU A 215 -7.68 10.22 2.91
N ILE A 216 -6.79 9.41 3.45
CA ILE A 216 -7.03 8.66 4.70
C ILE A 216 -7.19 9.64 5.86
N PHE A 217 -6.30 10.63 5.97
CA PHE A 217 -6.41 11.64 7.00
C PHE A 217 -7.75 12.40 6.94
N ASP A 218 -8.18 12.84 5.75
CA ASP A 218 -9.49 13.49 5.56
C ASP A 218 -10.65 12.59 6.03
N ARG A 219 -10.63 11.30 5.69
CA ARG A 219 -11.66 10.34 6.14
C ARG A 219 -11.61 10.12 7.65
N MET A 220 -10.42 10.06 8.26
CA MET A 220 -10.25 9.99 9.71
C MET A 220 -10.89 11.20 10.41
N MET A 221 -10.72 12.38 9.84
CA MET A 221 -11.28 13.61 10.41
C MET A 221 -12.80 13.71 10.23
N PHE A 222 -13.32 13.19 9.11
CA PHE A 222 -14.75 13.24 8.81
C PHE A 222 -15.56 12.14 9.51
N CYS A 223 -15.04 10.91 9.55
CA CYS A 223 -15.70 9.72 10.11
C CYS A 223 -14.82 9.00 11.14
N PRO A 224 -14.44 9.63 12.27
CA PRO A 224 -13.52 9.05 13.25
C PRO A 224 -13.99 7.71 13.83
N GLN A 225 -15.31 7.47 13.90
CA GLN A 225 -15.90 6.23 14.39
C GLN A 225 -15.52 4.99 13.57
N ASN A 226 -15.08 5.18 12.33
CA ASN A 226 -14.64 4.09 11.46
C ASN A 226 -13.16 3.77 11.61
N PHE A 227 -12.40 4.54 12.40
CA PHE A 227 -10.95 4.43 12.47
C PHE A 227 -10.45 4.00 13.83
N GLU A 228 -9.39 3.20 13.81
CA GLU A 228 -8.67 2.79 15.00
C GLU A 228 -7.17 2.98 14.77
N ILE A 229 -6.45 3.31 15.83
CA ILE A 229 -4.99 3.44 15.83
C ILE A 229 -4.44 2.45 16.85
N GLN A 230 -3.39 1.73 16.47
CA GLN A 230 -2.73 0.79 17.36
C GLN A 230 -1.22 0.93 17.22
N LYS A 231 -0.52 0.96 18.35
CA LYS A 231 0.93 0.79 18.35
C LYS A 231 1.27 -0.61 17.86
N THR A 232 2.07 -0.72 16.81
CA THR A 232 2.66 -2.00 16.41
C THR A 232 3.82 -2.31 17.35
N VAL A 233 3.71 -3.43 18.04
CA VAL A 233 4.70 -3.87 19.01
C VAL A 233 6.02 -4.14 18.29
N VAL A 234 7.03 -3.33 18.57
CA VAL A 234 8.43 -3.64 18.29
C VAL A 234 8.91 -4.48 19.47
N GLU A 235 8.44 -5.72 19.55
CA GLU A 235 9.12 -6.74 20.37
C GLU A 235 10.35 -7.15 19.56
N ASP A 236 11.53 -7.11 20.18
CA ASP A 236 12.75 -7.63 19.55
C ASP A 236 12.62 -9.15 19.47
N CYS A 237 11.91 -9.60 18.44
CA CYS A 237 11.63 -10.99 18.17
C CYS A 237 12.65 -11.46 17.12
N PRO A 238 13.67 -12.25 17.50
CA PRO A 238 14.71 -12.70 16.57
C PRO A 238 14.12 -13.41 15.35
N VAL A 239 13.05 -14.18 15.56
CA VAL A 239 12.33 -14.89 14.50
C VAL A 239 11.76 -13.93 13.44
N LEU A 240 11.14 -12.82 13.84
CA LEU A 240 10.62 -11.83 12.89
C LEU A 240 11.76 -11.16 12.10
N LYS A 241 12.90 -10.92 12.75
CA LYS A 241 14.08 -10.38 12.08
C LYS A 241 14.63 -11.35 11.04
N GLU A 242 14.66 -12.65 11.32
CA GLU A 242 15.05 -13.66 10.33
C GLU A 242 14.05 -13.79 9.18
N ILE A 243 12.74 -13.78 9.48
CA ILE A 243 11.68 -13.72 8.45
C ILE A 243 11.85 -12.48 7.56
N SER A 244 12.25 -11.34 8.14
CA SER A 244 12.44 -10.10 7.39
C SER A 244 13.53 -10.19 6.32
N LYS A 245 14.58 -10.99 6.56
CA LYS A 245 15.65 -11.23 5.57
C LYS A 245 15.16 -11.96 4.32
N ILE A 246 14.05 -12.68 4.42
CA ILE A 246 13.42 -13.40 3.29
C ILE A 246 12.61 -12.43 2.42
N LEU A 247 12.02 -11.40 3.04
CA LEU A 247 11.08 -10.48 2.38
C LEU A 247 11.70 -9.14 1.98
N LEU A 248 12.72 -8.68 2.70
CA LEU A 248 13.28 -7.33 2.61
C LEU A 248 14.77 -7.38 2.31
N PHE A 249 15.24 -6.37 1.56
CA PHE A 249 16.68 -6.16 1.35
C PHE A 249 17.37 -5.66 2.62
N GLU A 250 16.73 -4.72 3.32
CA GLU A 250 17.17 -4.24 4.63
C GLU A 250 16.33 -4.92 5.73
N PRO A 251 16.94 -5.76 6.59
CA PRO A 251 16.21 -6.47 7.63
C PRO A 251 15.61 -5.51 8.66
N SER A 252 14.35 -5.76 9.05
CA SER A 252 13.61 -4.95 10.01
C SER A 252 12.79 -5.87 10.92
N SER A 253 12.81 -5.62 12.23
CA SER A 253 11.90 -6.26 13.19
C SER A 253 10.53 -5.59 13.22
N ASN A 254 10.33 -4.54 12.41
CA ASN A 254 9.08 -3.81 12.36
C ASN A 254 8.02 -4.58 11.57
N ILE A 255 6.89 -4.86 12.23
CA ILE A 255 5.73 -5.55 11.62
C ILE A 255 5.23 -4.81 10.37
N LEU A 256 5.23 -3.48 10.37
CA LEU A 256 4.74 -2.69 9.24
C LEU A 256 5.65 -2.86 8.01
N ASP A 257 6.96 -2.94 8.22
CA ASP A 257 7.91 -3.16 7.13
C ASP A 257 7.81 -4.58 6.59
N LEU A 258 7.73 -5.57 7.48
CA LEU A 258 7.44 -6.96 7.13
C LEU A 258 6.13 -7.10 6.33
N THR A 259 5.09 -6.38 6.74
CA THR A 259 3.79 -6.36 6.06
C THR A 259 3.91 -5.80 4.64
N LYS A 260 4.63 -4.67 4.46
CA LYS A 260 4.88 -4.10 3.14
C LYS A 260 5.68 -5.08 2.26
N GLY A 261 6.71 -5.71 2.81
CA GLY A 261 7.51 -6.73 2.13
C GLY A 261 6.66 -7.92 1.68
N LEU A 262 5.80 -8.42 2.56
CA LEU A 262 4.90 -9.53 2.25
C LEU A 262 3.87 -9.17 1.19
N ILE A 263 3.28 -7.97 1.24
CA ILE A 263 2.35 -7.48 0.21
C ILE A 263 3.06 -7.33 -1.13
N TYR A 264 4.29 -6.80 -1.15
CA TYR A 264 5.08 -6.70 -2.37
C TYR A 264 5.39 -8.08 -2.96
N PHE A 265 5.82 -9.02 -2.11
CA PHE A 265 6.03 -10.41 -2.50
C PHE A 265 4.79 -11.02 -3.14
N VAL A 266 3.63 -10.95 -2.49
CA VAL A 266 2.37 -11.49 -3.04
C VAL A 266 1.98 -10.81 -4.37
N ARG A 267 2.15 -9.49 -4.48
CA ARG A 267 1.88 -8.75 -5.73
C ARG A 267 2.82 -9.09 -6.87
N SER A 268 4.00 -9.62 -6.58
CA SER A 268 4.97 -10.07 -7.59
C SER A 268 4.62 -11.45 -8.18
N LEU A 269 3.70 -12.20 -7.55
CA LEU A 269 3.30 -13.52 -8.01
C LEU A 269 2.28 -13.44 -9.15
N GLU A 270 2.38 -14.38 -10.08
CA GLU A 270 1.41 -14.53 -11.18
C GLU A 270 0.03 -14.95 -10.67
N LYS A 271 -1.04 -14.56 -11.36
CA LYS A 271 -2.42 -14.89 -10.92
C LYS A 271 -2.67 -16.40 -10.85
N TYR A 272 -1.99 -17.20 -11.69
CA TYR A 272 -1.99 -18.64 -11.62
C TYR A 272 -1.50 -19.15 -10.25
N THR A 273 -0.34 -18.66 -9.78
CA THR A 273 0.22 -19.01 -8.46
C THR A 273 -0.75 -18.68 -7.33
N LEU A 274 -1.48 -17.57 -7.45
CA LEU A 274 -2.45 -17.14 -6.44
C LEU A 274 -3.71 -18.00 -6.38
N LYS A 275 -3.99 -18.82 -7.42
CA LYS A 275 -5.25 -19.57 -7.56
C LYS A 275 -5.08 -21.08 -7.59
N THR A 276 -3.93 -21.59 -8.03
CA THR A 276 -3.72 -23.04 -8.24
C THR A 276 -3.81 -23.81 -6.92
N GLU A 277 -4.42 -25.00 -6.96
CA GLU A 277 -4.48 -25.94 -5.83
C GLU A 277 -3.39 -27.02 -5.93
N ARG A 278 -2.42 -26.83 -6.84
CA ARG A 278 -1.29 -27.75 -7.09
C ARG A 278 -0.05 -27.48 -6.23
N LEU A 279 -0.17 -26.57 -5.27
CA LEU A 279 0.84 -26.26 -4.26
C LEU A 279 0.72 -27.22 -3.07
N SER A 280 1.75 -27.29 -2.22
CA SER A 280 1.65 -28.03 -0.97
C SER A 280 0.52 -27.49 -0.09
N LYS A 281 -0.14 -28.37 0.69
CA LYS A 281 -1.23 -27.97 1.60
C LYS A 281 -0.80 -26.86 2.58
N ARG A 282 0.46 -26.87 3.00
CA ARG A 282 1.04 -25.85 3.88
C ARG A 282 1.11 -24.50 3.17
N THR A 283 1.61 -24.48 1.93
CA THR A 283 1.71 -23.26 1.11
C THR A 283 0.35 -22.70 0.72
N ILE A 284 -0.63 -23.54 0.38
CA ILE A 284 -2.02 -23.09 0.12
C ILE A 284 -2.60 -22.40 1.35
N ARG A 285 -2.46 -23.01 2.53
CA ARG A 285 -2.92 -22.41 3.78
C ARG A 285 -2.20 -21.10 4.08
N PHE A 286 -0.89 -21.02 3.84
CA PHE A 286 -0.10 -19.81 4.05
C PHE A 286 -0.57 -18.68 3.13
N ARG A 287 -0.62 -18.95 1.81
CA ARG A 287 -1.15 -18.04 0.80
C ARG A 287 -2.52 -17.50 1.20
N ASN A 288 -3.44 -18.38 1.58
CA ASN A 288 -4.80 -17.99 1.95
C ASN A 288 -4.84 -17.16 3.25
N ALA A 289 -4.00 -17.47 4.23
CA ALA A 289 -3.89 -16.67 5.45
C ALA A 289 -3.41 -15.25 5.14
N VAL A 290 -2.41 -15.11 4.26
CA VAL A 290 -1.86 -13.82 3.84
C VAL A 290 -2.87 -13.01 3.02
N LEU A 291 -3.54 -13.63 2.03
CA LEU A 291 -4.50 -12.94 1.16
C LEU A 291 -5.76 -12.45 1.90
N ASN A 292 -6.17 -13.14 2.96
CA ASN A 292 -7.37 -12.80 3.73
C ASN A 292 -7.08 -11.98 5.00
N ALA A 293 -5.80 -11.65 5.24
CA ALA A 293 -5.38 -10.93 6.43
C ALA A 293 -5.97 -9.51 6.45
N LYS A 294 -6.59 -9.14 7.58
CA LYS A 294 -7.07 -7.76 7.82
C LYS A 294 -6.19 -6.97 8.78
N ASP A 295 -5.40 -7.68 9.58
CA ASP A 295 -4.55 -7.14 10.63
C ASP A 295 -3.16 -7.79 10.54
N PRO A 296 -2.10 -7.00 10.28
CA PRO A 296 -0.75 -7.52 10.19
C PRO A 296 -0.23 -8.09 11.51
N VAL A 297 -0.64 -7.53 12.66
CA VAL A 297 -0.20 -8.03 13.97
C VAL A 297 -0.71 -9.46 14.17
N SER A 298 -2.01 -9.66 13.98
CA SER A 298 -2.61 -11.00 14.02
C SER A 298 -1.98 -11.95 12.98
N LEU A 299 -1.69 -11.46 11.78
CA LEU A 299 -1.10 -12.27 10.71
C LEU A 299 0.26 -12.86 11.12
N PHE A 300 1.18 -12.01 11.60
CA PHE A 300 2.54 -12.43 11.94
C PHE A 300 2.63 -13.18 13.28
N TYR A 301 1.86 -12.80 14.30
CA TYR A 301 1.96 -13.42 15.62
C TYR A 301 1.13 -14.69 15.79
N ARG A 302 0.06 -14.85 14.99
CA ARG A 302 -0.89 -15.96 15.13
C ARG A 302 -1.10 -16.72 13.83
N ASP A 303 -1.54 -16.06 12.76
CA ASP A 303 -2.10 -16.79 11.61
C ASP A 303 -1.02 -17.52 10.80
N ILE A 304 0.11 -16.87 10.50
CA ILE A 304 1.26 -17.50 9.84
C ILE A 304 1.87 -18.62 10.70
N PRO A 305 2.28 -18.37 11.98
CA PRO A 305 2.81 -19.42 12.85
C PRO A 305 1.89 -20.63 13.00
N LYS A 306 0.59 -20.40 13.12
CA LYS A 306 -0.40 -21.47 13.26
C LYS A 306 -0.49 -22.33 12.00
N VAL A 307 -0.38 -21.73 10.82
CA VAL A 307 -0.40 -22.45 9.55
C VAL A 307 0.88 -23.23 9.30
N LEU A 308 2.04 -22.65 9.62
CA LEU A 308 3.34 -23.26 9.33
C LEU A 308 3.75 -24.30 10.37
N CYS A 309 3.51 -24.01 11.65
CA CYS A 309 4.02 -24.79 12.79
C CYS A 309 2.93 -25.27 13.76
N GLY A 310 1.68 -24.82 13.62
CA GLY A 310 0.59 -25.18 14.54
C GLY A 310 0.66 -24.51 15.91
N LYS A 311 1.52 -23.49 16.08
CA LYS A 311 1.81 -22.79 17.34
C LYS A 311 1.60 -21.29 17.21
N LEU A 312 1.64 -20.54 18.32
CA LEU A 312 1.78 -19.09 18.29
C LEU A 312 3.25 -18.69 18.10
N LEU A 313 3.53 -17.48 17.58
CA LEU A 313 4.90 -17.03 17.32
C LEU A 313 5.82 -17.13 18.56
N LYS A 314 5.26 -16.87 19.76
CA LYS A 314 6.00 -16.92 21.04
C LYS A 314 6.47 -18.33 21.42
N GLU A 315 5.90 -19.38 20.82
CA GLU A 315 6.20 -20.79 21.06
C GLU A 315 7.01 -21.42 19.91
N CYS A 316 7.32 -20.61 18.88
CA CYS A 316 8.05 -21.05 17.71
C CYS A 316 9.55 -20.89 17.89
N ASP A 317 10.28 -21.95 17.57
CA ASP A 317 11.74 -21.92 17.39
C ASP A 317 12.07 -21.50 15.94
N ASN A 318 13.36 -21.44 15.60
CA ASN A 318 13.85 -21.08 14.26
C ASN A 318 13.28 -21.94 13.11
N SER A 319 12.71 -23.12 13.40
CA SER A 319 11.99 -23.96 12.44
C SER A 319 10.88 -23.23 11.66
N ILE A 320 10.26 -22.19 12.24
CA ILE A 320 9.27 -21.38 11.51
C ILE A 320 9.91 -20.59 10.37
N VAL A 321 11.17 -20.15 10.52
CA VAL A 321 11.90 -19.40 9.50
C VAL A 321 12.14 -20.29 8.29
N GLU A 322 12.57 -21.54 8.52
CA GLU A 322 12.74 -22.55 7.47
C GLU A 322 11.41 -22.84 6.77
N ALA A 323 10.35 -23.11 7.53
CA ALA A 323 9.02 -23.34 6.98
C ALA A 323 8.50 -22.13 6.19
N PHE A 324 8.81 -20.90 6.62
CA PHE A 324 8.45 -19.68 5.92
C PHE A 324 9.23 -19.55 4.60
N ALA A 325 10.53 -19.83 4.62
CA ALA A 325 11.37 -19.84 3.42
C ALA A 325 10.86 -20.87 2.39
N GLU A 326 10.55 -22.09 2.83
CA GLU A 326 10.00 -23.16 1.98
C GLU A 326 8.73 -22.72 1.25
N VAL A 327 7.75 -22.17 1.96
CA VAL A 327 6.48 -21.74 1.34
C VAL A 327 6.68 -20.54 0.41
N CYS A 328 7.57 -19.61 0.76
CA CYS A 328 7.91 -18.47 -0.10
C CYS A 328 8.63 -18.91 -1.38
N ASP A 329 9.56 -19.85 -1.28
CA ASP A 329 10.26 -20.42 -2.44
C ASP A 329 9.31 -21.23 -3.32
N GLU A 330 8.41 -22.02 -2.74
CA GLU A 330 7.40 -22.76 -3.50
C GLU A 330 6.50 -21.81 -4.29
N LEU A 331 6.04 -20.71 -3.67
CA LEU A 331 5.26 -19.68 -4.36
C LEU A 331 6.06 -18.98 -5.46
N ARG A 332 7.32 -18.59 -5.18
CA ARG A 332 8.18 -17.87 -6.12
C ARG A 332 8.44 -18.70 -7.39
N TRP A 333 8.72 -19.99 -7.22
CA TRP A 333 9.07 -20.88 -8.33
C TRP A 333 7.86 -21.64 -8.91
N CYS A 334 6.65 -21.45 -8.38
CA CYS A 334 5.44 -22.15 -8.82
C CYS A 334 5.20 -21.97 -10.32
N TYR A 335 5.27 -20.73 -10.80
CA TYR A 335 4.97 -20.42 -12.19
C TYR A 335 6.04 -20.96 -13.15
N ASP A 336 7.33 -20.85 -12.82
CA ASP A 336 8.41 -21.40 -13.66
C ASP A 336 8.35 -22.92 -13.75
N LYS A 337 8.06 -23.59 -12.62
CA LYS A 337 7.79 -25.04 -12.60
C LYS A 337 6.60 -25.41 -13.48
N PHE A 338 5.51 -24.63 -13.38
CA PHE A 338 4.33 -24.82 -14.20
C PHE A 338 4.61 -24.66 -15.70
N ILE A 339 5.35 -23.62 -16.11
CA ILE A 339 5.72 -23.43 -17.52
C ILE A 339 6.61 -24.58 -18.01
N SER A 340 7.55 -25.03 -17.18
CA SER A 340 8.40 -26.18 -17.49
C SER A 340 7.58 -27.46 -17.68
N GLU A 341 6.56 -27.68 -16.85
CA GLU A 341 5.65 -28.83 -16.96
C GLU A 341 4.85 -28.81 -18.26
N ILE A 342 4.19 -27.69 -18.60
CA ILE A 342 3.39 -27.63 -19.83
C ILE A 342 4.29 -27.73 -21.08
N LYS A 343 5.53 -27.25 -20.99
CA LYS A 343 6.53 -27.42 -22.04
C LYS A 343 6.88 -28.89 -22.24
N LEU A 344 7.20 -29.61 -21.16
CA LEU A 344 7.49 -31.05 -21.22
C LEU A 344 6.29 -31.83 -21.78
N PHE A 345 5.08 -31.53 -21.30
CA PHE A 345 3.86 -32.14 -21.82
C PHE A 345 3.69 -31.88 -23.32
N PHE A 346 3.84 -30.61 -23.75
CA PHE A 346 3.75 -30.23 -25.16
C PHE A 346 4.72 -31.03 -26.03
N PHE A 347 6.00 -31.05 -25.68
CA PHE A 347 7.00 -31.81 -26.44
C PHE A 347 6.72 -33.31 -26.45
N SER A 348 6.31 -33.88 -25.31
CA SER A 348 5.97 -35.30 -25.22
C SER A 348 4.78 -35.69 -26.10
N ALA A 349 3.76 -34.84 -26.22
CA ALA A 349 2.59 -35.09 -27.06
C ALA A 349 2.96 -35.21 -28.55
N PHE A 350 3.98 -34.47 -28.98
CA PHE A 350 4.51 -34.56 -30.34
C PHE A 350 5.66 -35.56 -30.49
N TYR A 351 6.01 -36.33 -29.46
CA TYR A 351 7.17 -37.25 -29.48
C TYR A 351 8.49 -36.54 -29.83
N GLU A 352 8.69 -35.33 -29.31
CA GLU A 352 9.92 -34.55 -29.50
C GLU A 352 10.50 -34.11 -28.16
N ILE A 353 11.73 -33.58 -28.22
CA ILE A 353 12.44 -33.02 -27.06
C ILE A 353 12.97 -31.60 -27.40
N GLU A 354 13.25 -31.35 -28.68
CA GLU A 354 13.88 -30.12 -29.16
C GLU A 354 12.95 -29.33 -30.08
N ARG A 355 12.94 -28.01 -29.91
CA ARG A 355 12.13 -27.08 -30.71
C ARG A 355 12.46 -27.17 -32.20
N GLU A 356 13.74 -27.26 -32.55
CA GLU A 356 14.25 -27.29 -33.91
C GLU A 356 13.87 -28.58 -34.66
N ARG A 357 13.72 -29.70 -33.94
CA ARG A 357 13.23 -30.96 -34.52
C ARG A 357 11.74 -30.88 -34.78
N LEU A 358 10.98 -30.38 -33.81
CA LEU A 358 9.55 -30.15 -33.95
C LEU A 358 9.25 -29.20 -35.13
N LYS A 359 10.00 -28.10 -35.24
CA LYS A 359 9.91 -27.14 -36.33
C LYS A 359 10.05 -27.81 -37.71
N ARG A 360 11.10 -28.61 -37.89
CA ARG A 360 11.35 -29.38 -39.13
C ARG A 360 10.23 -30.37 -39.46
N ARG A 361 9.61 -30.99 -38.46
CA ARG A 361 8.46 -31.87 -38.68
C ARG A 361 7.24 -31.10 -39.17
N PHE A 362 6.98 -29.95 -38.57
CA PHE A 362 5.90 -29.06 -38.99
C PHE A 362 6.11 -28.44 -40.38
N GLU A 363 7.35 -28.20 -40.82
CA GLU A 363 7.68 -27.74 -42.18
C GLU A 363 7.33 -28.81 -43.23
N LYS A 364 7.63 -30.09 -42.97
CA LYS A 364 7.38 -31.19 -43.93
C LYS A 364 5.91 -31.42 -44.27
N VAL A 365 5.01 -30.99 -43.40
CA VAL A 365 3.58 -31.24 -43.54
C VAL A 365 2.79 -29.98 -43.90
N GLU A 366 3.45 -28.84 -44.12
CA GLU A 366 2.83 -27.52 -44.32
C GLU A 366 1.74 -27.54 -45.40
N ASP A 367 2.05 -28.15 -46.56
CA ASP A 367 1.13 -28.27 -47.70
C ASP A 367 -0.10 -29.15 -47.41
N PHE A 368 -0.02 -30.03 -46.41
CA PHE A 368 -1.08 -30.96 -46.03
C PHE A 368 -1.91 -30.45 -44.84
N LEU A 369 -1.56 -29.30 -44.24
CA LEU A 369 -2.33 -28.70 -43.16
C LEU A 369 -3.63 -28.11 -43.72
N GLY A 370 -4.76 -28.80 -43.53
CA GLY A 370 -6.10 -28.26 -43.83
C GLY A 370 -6.75 -27.57 -42.63
N ASP A 371 -6.47 -28.06 -41.43
CA ASP A 371 -7.09 -27.63 -40.17
C ASP A 371 -6.59 -26.24 -39.74
N ARG A 372 -7.54 -25.37 -39.36
CA ARG A 372 -7.23 -23.97 -39.00
C ARG A 372 -6.39 -23.88 -37.73
N GLU A 373 -6.65 -24.70 -36.72
CA GLU A 373 -5.93 -24.66 -35.45
C GLU A 373 -4.50 -25.16 -35.62
N LEU A 374 -4.29 -26.22 -36.40
CA LEU A 374 -2.96 -26.70 -36.75
C LEU A 374 -2.17 -25.70 -37.59
N LYS A 375 -2.79 -24.98 -38.55
CA LYS A 375 -2.13 -23.89 -39.29
C LYS A 375 -1.65 -22.78 -38.35
N ILE A 376 -2.50 -22.39 -37.39
CA ILE A 376 -2.14 -21.39 -36.40
C ILE A 376 -0.99 -21.91 -35.52
N LEU A 377 -1.07 -23.16 -35.05
CA LEU A 377 0.00 -23.76 -34.25
C LEU A 377 1.32 -23.84 -35.03
N HIS A 378 1.29 -24.30 -36.28
CA HIS A 378 2.44 -24.33 -37.18
C HIS A 378 3.12 -22.95 -37.24
N LYS A 379 2.36 -21.89 -37.56
CA LYS A 379 2.91 -20.52 -37.63
C LYS A 379 3.61 -20.09 -36.33
N ASN A 380 3.08 -20.47 -35.18
CA ASN A 380 3.69 -20.14 -33.87
C ASN A 380 4.91 -21.01 -33.55
N ILE A 381 4.99 -22.25 -34.04
CA ILE A 381 6.17 -23.11 -33.93
C ILE A 381 7.32 -22.58 -34.80
N GLN A 382 7.02 -22.09 -36.00
CA GLN A 382 8.04 -21.62 -36.96
C GLN A 382 8.78 -20.37 -36.51
N GLU A 383 8.16 -19.54 -35.67
CA GLU A 383 8.74 -18.28 -35.22
C GLU A 383 10.01 -18.49 -34.39
N ALA A 384 11.08 -17.74 -34.66
CA ALA A 384 12.42 -17.98 -34.14
C ALA A 384 12.89 -17.02 -33.02
N ALA A 385 12.13 -15.96 -32.72
CA ALA A 385 12.68 -14.77 -32.04
C ALA A 385 12.50 -14.71 -30.50
N SER A 386 12.03 -15.78 -29.84
CA SER A 386 11.67 -15.77 -28.42
C SER A 386 12.45 -16.79 -27.59
N SER A 387 12.71 -16.44 -26.32
CA SER A 387 13.25 -17.38 -25.34
C SER A 387 12.34 -18.60 -25.20
N ASN A 388 12.88 -19.74 -24.76
CA ASN A 388 12.10 -20.98 -24.66
C ASN A 388 10.85 -20.83 -23.77
N GLN A 389 10.91 -20.00 -22.73
CA GLN A 389 9.79 -19.74 -21.84
C GLN A 389 8.72 -18.89 -22.54
N GLN A 390 9.11 -17.76 -23.13
CA GLN A 390 8.20 -16.88 -23.88
C GLN A 390 7.54 -17.59 -25.06
N TRP A 391 8.32 -18.43 -25.75
CA TRP A 391 7.81 -19.26 -26.85
C TRP A 391 6.71 -20.21 -26.36
N MET A 392 6.93 -20.88 -25.23
CA MET A 392 5.92 -21.78 -24.65
C MET A 392 4.68 -21.01 -24.18
N GLU A 393 4.86 -19.86 -23.52
CA GLU A 393 3.74 -19.03 -23.08
C GLU A 393 2.86 -18.59 -24.25
N ARG A 394 3.49 -18.26 -25.37
CA ARG A 394 2.77 -17.91 -26.60
C ARG A 394 2.00 -19.09 -27.18
N ILE A 395 2.63 -20.26 -27.31
CA ILE A 395 1.95 -21.47 -27.79
C ILE A 395 0.74 -21.78 -26.90
N ALA A 396 0.95 -21.75 -25.59
CA ALA A 396 -0.08 -21.97 -24.60
C ALA A 396 -1.25 -20.98 -24.77
N THR A 397 -0.95 -19.70 -24.94
CA THR A 397 -1.95 -18.64 -25.16
C THR A 397 -2.79 -18.89 -26.41
N VAL A 398 -2.14 -19.29 -27.50
CA VAL A 398 -2.79 -19.56 -28.79
C VAL A 398 -3.73 -20.77 -28.70
N VAL A 399 -3.25 -21.85 -28.08
CA VAL A 399 -4.03 -23.09 -27.90
C VAL A 399 -5.23 -22.85 -26.98
N ASN A 400 -5.07 -22.01 -25.95
CA ASN A 400 -6.13 -21.75 -24.99
C ASN A 400 -6.92 -20.44 -25.23
N LYS A 401 -7.24 -20.16 -26.50
CA LYS A 401 -8.16 -19.07 -26.91
C LYS A 401 -7.78 -17.68 -26.35
N SER A 402 -6.49 -17.34 -26.40
CA SER A 402 -5.95 -16.01 -26.04
C SER A 402 -5.87 -15.70 -24.55
N ARG A 403 -6.03 -16.67 -23.64
CA ARG A 403 -5.66 -16.49 -22.23
C ARG A 403 -4.19 -16.80 -22.01
N VAL A 404 -3.45 -15.86 -21.42
CA VAL A 404 -2.04 -16.06 -21.07
C VAL A 404 -1.87 -17.01 -19.88
N PRO A 405 -0.84 -17.88 -19.85
CA PRO A 405 -0.66 -18.86 -18.78
C PRO A 405 -0.57 -18.27 -17.36
N LYS A 406 -0.08 -17.04 -17.25
CA LYS A 406 -0.03 -16.27 -16.00
C LYS A 406 -1.40 -16.08 -15.34
N ASP A 407 -2.47 -16.13 -16.13
CA ASP A 407 -3.85 -15.89 -15.69
C ASP A 407 -4.69 -17.18 -15.62
N TRP A 408 -4.10 -18.34 -15.86
CA TRP A 408 -4.80 -19.62 -15.90
C TRP A 408 -5.27 -20.09 -14.52
N SER A 409 -6.33 -20.89 -14.54
CA SER A 409 -6.75 -21.79 -13.46
C SER A 409 -6.29 -23.22 -13.75
N ASP A 410 -6.43 -24.13 -12.79
CA ASP A 410 -6.10 -25.55 -13.01
C ASP A 410 -7.00 -26.21 -14.08
N GLU A 411 -8.22 -25.71 -14.27
CA GLU A 411 -9.11 -26.12 -15.37
C GLU A 411 -8.56 -25.70 -16.73
N ASP A 412 -8.05 -24.46 -16.85
CA ASP A 412 -7.39 -23.99 -18.08
C ASP A 412 -6.15 -24.87 -18.42
N VAL A 413 -5.45 -25.39 -17.40
CA VAL A 413 -4.33 -26.34 -17.60
C VAL A 413 -4.83 -27.66 -18.18
N ALA A 414 -5.95 -28.19 -17.67
CA ALA A 414 -6.55 -29.42 -18.17
C ALA A 414 -7.02 -29.27 -19.63
N ASP A 415 -7.69 -28.15 -19.93
CA ASP A 415 -8.12 -27.80 -21.29
C ASP A 415 -6.95 -27.70 -22.25
N PHE A 416 -5.86 -27.07 -21.83
CA PHE A 416 -4.63 -26.99 -22.62
C PHE A 416 -4.09 -28.39 -22.93
N LYS A 417 -3.97 -29.26 -21.91
CA LYS A 417 -3.46 -30.63 -22.09
C LYS A 417 -4.33 -31.44 -23.06
N PHE A 418 -5.65 -31.34 -22.94
CA PHE A 418 -6.60 -32.00 -23.83
C PHE A 418 -6.43 -31.52 -25.29
N LYS A 419 -6.42 -30.20 -25.51
CA LYS A 419 -6.27 -29.63 -26.85
C LYS A 419 -4.93 -29.98 -27.49
N ILE A 420 -3.84 -29.97 -26.73
CA ILE A 420 -2.53 -30.39 -27.24
C ILE A 420 -2.55 -31.86 -27.64
N ALA A 421 -3.17 -32.74 -26.85
CA ALA A 421 -3.31 -34.14 -27.22
C ALA A 421 -4.12 -34.30 -28.52
N GLU A 422 -5.24 -33.58 -28.66
CA GLU A 422 -6.06 -33.58 -29.88
C GLU A 422 -5.26 -33.09 -31.11
N LEU A 423 -4.59 -31.95 -30.99
CA LEU A 423 -3.77 -31.39 -32.07
C LEU A 423 -2.61 -32.32 -32.42
N SER A 424 -1.98 -32.96 -31.44
CA SER A 424 -0.89 -33.90 -31.69
C SER A 424 -1.35 -35.13 -32.47
N MET A 425 -2.53 -35.68 -32.16
CA MET A 425 -3.11 -36.81 -32.91
C MET A 425 -3.46 -36.42 -34.34
N LYS A 426 -4.08 -35.25 -34.54
CA LYS A 426 -4.36 -34.71 -35.89
C LYS A 426 -3.06 -34.52 -36.68
N PHE A 427 -2.04 -33.93 -36.05
CA PHE A 427 -0.73 -33.73 -36.65
C PHE A 427 -0.08 -35.05 -37.05
N LEU A 428 -0.05 -36.07 -36.18
CA LEU A 428 0.52 -37.39 -36.47
C LEU A 428 -0.21 -38.08 -37.62
N GLY A 429 -1.53 -37.95 -37.71
CA GLY A 429 -2.30 -38.46 -38.84
C GLY A 429 -1.89 -37.80 -40.17
N ILE A 430 -1.78 -36.47 -40.17
CA ILE A 430 -1.32 -35.71 -41.35
C ILE A 430 0.13 -36.06 -41.69
N GLU A 431 1.01 -36.14 -40.69
CA GLU A 431 2.42 -36.50 -40.87
C GLU A 431 2.55 -37.91 -41.45
N THR A 432 1.70 -38.84 -41.05
CA THR A 432 1.64 -40.18 -41.64
C THR A 432 1.19 -40.15 -43.09
N ILE A 433 0.20 -39.35 -43.45
CA ILE A 433 -0.28 -39.21 -44.84
C ILE A 433 0.77 -38.51 -45.71
N ALA A 434 1.33 -37.41 -45.23
CA ALA A 434 2.40 -36.67 -45.89
C ALA A 434 3.64 -37.56 -46.06
N SER A 435 3.95 -38.40 -45.06
CA SER A 435 5.05 -39.38 -45.12
C SER A 435 4.72 -40.65 -45.90
N SER A 436 3.44 -40.97 -46.10
CA SER A 436 3.00 -42.01 -47.04
C SER A 436 3.24 -41.56 -48.48
N ASN A 437 3.23 -40.24 -48.72
CA ASN A 437 3.78 -39.62 -49.93
C ASN A 437 5.28 -39.25 -49.79
N CYS A 438 5.93 -39.51 -48.65
CA CYS A 438 7.32 -39.13 -48.40
C CYS A 438 8.02 -40.01 -47.33
N VAL A 439 8.66 -41.12 -47.78
CA VAL A 439 9.97 -41.56 -47.26
C VAL A 439 10.05 -42.07 -45.80
N LEU A 440 8.95 -42.44 -45.11
CA LEU A 440 9.07 -43.26 -43.87
C LEU A 440 9.23 -44.78 -44.12
N LEU A 441 9.19 -45.20 -45.40
CA LEU A 441 9.61 -46.51 -45.89
C LEU A 441 11.03 -46.46 -46.48
N LYS A 442 11.99 -45.77 -45.86
CA LYS A 442 13.41 -45.84 -46.30
C LYS A 442 14.39 -46.23 -45.20
N ASP A 443 13.91 -46.62 -44.01
CA ASP A 443 14.74 -47.42 -43.13
C ASP A 443 14.71 -48.86 -43.63
N ARG A 444 15.86 -49.36 -44.07
CA ARG A 444 16.03 -50.71 -44.62
C ARG A 444 15.49 -51.78 -43.66
N ARG A 445 15.59 -51.55 -42.34
CA ARG A 445 15.06 -52.48 -41.32
C ARG A 445 13.54 -52.45 -41.25
N VAL A 446 12.94 -51.27 -41.39
CA VAL A 446 11.48 -51.11 -41.38
C VAL A 446 10.88 -51.66 -42.68
N GLU A 447 11.51 -51.43 -43.83
CA GLU A 447 11.13 -52.06 -45.09
C GLU A 447 11.23 -53.60 -45.03
N GLU A 448 12.30 -54.13 -44.42
CA GLU A 448 12.44 -55.58 -44.22
C GLU A 448 11.36 -56.16 -43.30
N ILE A 449 11.02 -55.47 -42.21
CA ILE A 449 9.93 -55.90 -41.31
C ILE A 449 8.59 -55.86 -42.04
N LEU A 450 8.32 -54.80 -42.81
CA LEU A 450 7.07 -54.67 -43.55
C LEU A 450 6.95 -55.71 -44.66
N LYS A 451 8.02 -55.99 -45.42
CA LYS A 451 8.06 -57.10 -46.39
C LYS A 451 7.84 -58.46 -45.71
N LYS A 452 8.43 -58.68 -44.53
CA LYS A 452 8.21 -59.90 -43.75
C LYS A 452 6.76 -60.04 -43.31
N ILE A 453 6.11 -58.94 -42.92
CA ILE A 453 4.69 -58.92 -42.53
C ILE A 453 3.78 -59.14 -43.75
N GLU A 454 4.12 -58.56 -44.91
CA GLU A 454 3.38 -58.70 -46.15
C GLU A 454 3.34 -60.15 -46.65
N ASN A 455 4.45 -60.89 -46.47
CA ASN A 455 4.57 -62.31 -46.81
C ASN A 455 3.79 -63.26 -45.88
N LEU A 456 3.21 -62.78 -44.78
CA LEU A 456 2.40 -63.59 -43.88
C LEU A 456 1.01 -63.86 -44.46
N SER A 457 0.39 -64.97 -44.06
CA SER A 457 -1.02 -65.24 -44.35
C SER A 457 -1.94 -64.21 -43.68
N SER A 458 -3.17 -64.02 -44.19
CA SER A 458 -4.14 -63.06 -43.67
C SER A 458 -4.36 -63.19 -42.16
N ILE A 459 -4.47 -64.42 -41.65
CA ILE A 459 -4.65 -64.71 -40.22
C ILE A 459 -3.44 -64.27 -39.39
N GLN A 460 -2.22 -64.53 -39.88
CA GLN A 460 -0.98 -64.17 -39.20
C GLN A 460 -0.76 -62.66 -39.16
N ARG A 461 -1.07 -61.93 -40.26
CA ARG A 461 -1.04 -60.46 -40.26
C ARG A 461 -1.98 -59.89 -39.19
N MET A 462 -3.18 -60.45 -39.09
CA MET A 462 -4.20 -60.02 -38.13
C MET A 462 -3.80 -60.30 -36.66
N ALA A 463 -2.99 -61.35 -36.42
CA ALA A 463 -2.42 -61.63 -35.10
C ALA A 463 -1.29 -60.66 -34.74
N VAL A 464 -0.38 -60.37 -35.69
CA VAL A 464 0.71 -59.39 -35.49
C VAL A 464 0.16 -58.01 -35.20
N LEU A 465 -0.85 -57.56 -35.96
CA LEU A 465 -1.51 -56.27 -35.73
C LEU A 465 -2.18 -56.22 -34.34
N ARG A 466 -2.81 -57.31 -33.88
CA ARG A 466 -3.39 -57.36 -32.53
C ARG A 466 -2.35 -57.25 -31.42
N VAL A 467 -1.18 -57.86 -31.58
CA VAL A 467 -0.09 -57.78 -30.59
C VAL A 467 0.54 -56.38 -30.58
N LEU A 468 0.66 -55.73 -31.73
CA LEU A 468 1.22 -54.38 -31.85
C LEU A 468 0.28 -53.31 -31.28
N VAL A 469 -1.05 -53.50 -31.37
CA VAL A 469 -2.04 -52.58 -30.80
C VAL A 469 -2.22 -52.78 -29.28
N ALA A 470 -1.89 -53.97 -28.76
CA ALA A 470 -1.99 -54.29 -27.34
C ALA A 470 -0.75 -53.91 -26.50
N LYS A 471 0.33 -53.45 -27.15
CA LYS A 471 1.53 -52.89 -26.52
C LYS A 471 1.55 -51.38 -26.73
#